data_AF-A0AAU6WUB8-F1
#
_entry.id   AF-A0AAU6WUB8-F1
#
_cell.length_a   1.000
_cell.length_b   1.000
_cell.length_c   1.000
_cell.angle_alpha   90.00
_cell.angle_beta   90.00
_cell.angle_gamma   90.00
#
_symmetry.space_group_name_H-M   'P 1'
#
loop_
_entity.id
_entity.type
_entity.pdbx_description
1 polymer ?
#
loop_
_entity_poly.entity_id
_entity_poly.type
_entity_poly.pdbx_seq_one_letter_code
_entity_poly.pdbx_strand_id
1 'polypeptide(L)'
;MKSEDLKVNAGSVLMKKALAGISTFYDDEKNETQLTRLQIPKNCYPCNQSYQYAHSFYTRLCPGCAEENDDKRFLAADLSGRNVILTGGRVKVGFAKALKLLRSGVNLVYLNGDHSNNNGKTHPAMMSCRFKSC
;
A
#
# COMPACT_ATOMS: atom_id res chain seq x y z
N MET A 1 26.77 -5.17 -22.99
CA MET A 1 26.30 -6.05 -21.90
C MET A 1 25.16 -5.44 -21.10
N LYS A 2 25.37 -4.62 -20.03
CA LYS A 2 24.25 -4.10 -19.21
C LYS A 2 23.15 -3.36 -20.00
N SER A 3 23.50 -2.62 -21.04
CA SER A 3 22.56 -1.87 -21.88
C SER A 3 21.75 -2.74 -22.84
N GLU A 4 22.30 -3.87 -23.28
CA GLU A 4 21.59 -4.84 -24.13
C GLU A 4 20.64 -5.69 -23.29
N ASP A 5 21.10 -6.16 -22.13
CA ASP A 5 20.28 -6.88 -21.17
C ASP A 5 19.11 -6.01 -20.68
N LEU A 6 19.33 -4.70 -20.52
CA LEU A 6 18.27 -3.76 -20.16
C LEU A 6 17.18 -3.67 -21.24
N LYS A 7 17.55 -3.69 -22.53
CA LYS A 7 16.59 -3.67 -23.65
C LYS A 7 15.77 -4.97 -23.71
N VAL A 8 16.40 -6.11 -23.46
CA VAL A 8 15.70 -7.41 -23.40
C VAL A 8 14.73 -7.43 -22.22
N ASN A 9 15.18 -6.99 -21.04
CA ASN A 9 14.36 -6.98 -19.83
C ASN A 9 13.22 -5.96 -19.89
N ALA A 10 13.40 -4.82 -20.57
CA ALA A 10 12.37 -3.82 -20.79
C ALA A 10 11.14 -4.37 -21.54
N GLY A 11 11.29 -5.45 -22.31
CA GLY A 11 10.20 -6.13 -22.98
C GLY A 11 9.25 -6.89 -22.04
N SER A 12 9.70 -7.23 -20.83
CA SER A 12 8.93 -8.01 -19.86
C SER A 12 7.72 -7.24 -19.33
N VAL A 13 6.65 -7.96 -18.98
CA VAL A 13 5.43 -7.38 -18.41
C VAL A 13 5.73 -6.57 -17.16
N LEU A 14 6.65 -7.06 -16.32
CA LEU A 14 7.04 -6.40 -15.07
C LEU A 14 7.73 -5.05 -15.34
N MET A 15 8.70 -5.02 -16.25
CA MET A 15 9.40 -3.77 -16.58
C MET A 15 8.50 -2.76 -17.29
N LYS A 16 7.62 -3.23 -18.20
CA LYS A 16 6.63 -2.35 -18.85
C LYS A 16 5.72 -1.66 -17.83
N LYS A 17 5.19 -2.42 -16.86
CA LYS A 17 4.34 -1.86 -15.79
C LYS A 17 5.11 -0.93 -14.86
N ALA A 18 6.34 -1.30 -14.48
CA ALA A 18 7.20 -0.47 -13.66
C ALA A 18 7.53 0.88 -14.32
N LEU A 19 7.87 0.87 -15.61
CA LEU A 19 8.12 2.09 -16.40
C LEU A 19 6.87 2.97 -16.51
N ALA A 20 5.68 2.37 -16.58
CA ALA A 20 4.41 3.09 -16.56
C ALA A 20 4.01 3.60 -15.15
N GLY A 21 4.79 3.31 -14.10
CA GLY A 21 4.45 3.66 -12.72
C GLY A 21 3.26 2.86 -12.15
N ILE A 22 2.87 1.78 -12.83
CA ILE A 22 1.73 0.92 -12.49
C ILE A 22 2.23 -0.22 -11.60
N SER A 23 1.65 -0.34 -10.41
CA SER A 23 1.89 -1.45 -9.52
C SER A 23 0.88 -2.57 -9.80
N THR A 24 1.37 -3.76 -10.11
CA THR A 24 0.52 -4.92 -10.45
C THR A 24 -0.45 -5.34 -9.35
N PHE A 25 -0.19 -4.93 -8.10
CA PHE A 25 -0.84 -5.48 -6.91
C PHE A 25 -1.58 -4.45 -6.06
N TYR A 26 -1.39 -3.14 -6.28
CA TYR A 26 -1.87 -2.10 -5.36
C TYR A 26 -2.43 -0.86 -6.05
N ASP A 27 -2.69 -0.93 -7.35
CA ASP A 27 -3.45 0.09 -8.06
C ASP A 27 -4.93 -0.28 -7.98
N ASP A 28 -5.54 0.09 -6.84
CA ASP A 28 -6.97 -0.08 -6.66
C ASP A 28 -7.71 1.12 -7.28
N GLU A 29 -8.76 0.83 -8.04
CA GLU A 29 -9.75 1.81 -8.46
C GLU A 29 -10.93 1.83 -7.47
N LYS A 30 -11.59 2.98 -7.34
CA LYS A 30 -12.81 3.09 -6.52
C LYS A 30 -13.94 2.34 -7.24
N ASN A 31 -14.30 1.17 -6.71
CA ASN A 31 -15.42 0.38 -7.21
C ASN A 31 -16.73 0.86 -6.59
N GLU A 32 -17.86 0.53 -7.23
CA GLU A 32 -19.18 0.79 -6.66
C GLU A 32 -19.38 0.10 -5.30
N THR A 33 -19.87 0.87 -4.34
CA THR A 33 -20.19 0.37 -3.00
C THR A 33 -21.39 -0.57 -3.07
N GLN A 34 -21.18 -1.83 -2.71
CA GLN A 34 -22.25 -2.81 -2.56
C GLN A 34 -22.38 -3.21 -1.09
N LEU A 35 -23.62 -3.22 -0.59
CA LEU A 35 -23.96 -3.59 0.77
C LEU A 35 -24.70 -4.93 0.77
N THR A 36 -24.12 -5.92 1.44
CA THR A 36 -24.71 -7.26 1.56
C THR A 36 -25.23 -7.47 2.97
N ARG A 37 -26.49 -7.90 3.10
CA ARG A 37 -27.10 -8.19 4.41
C ARG A 37 -26.49 -9.46 5.03
N LEU A 38 -26.09 -9.37 6.28
CA LEU A 38 -25.58 -10.47 7.09
C LEU A 38 -26.73 -11.17 7.83
N GLN A 39 -26.63 -12.50 7.98
CA GLN A 39 -27.58 -13.28 8.79
C GLN A 39 -27.40 -13.06 10.28
N ILE A 40 -26.14 -12.85 10.70
CA ILE A 40 -25.76 -12.62 12.09
C ILE A 40 -25.16 -11.21 12.19
N PRO A 41 -25.70 -10.33 13.06
CA PRO A 41 -25.12 -9.00 13.26
C PRO A 41 -23.70 -9.11 13.81
N LYS A 42 -22.81 -8.22 13.37
CA LYS A 42 -21.42 -8.14 13.81
C LYS A 42 -21.14 -6.78 14.45
N ASN A 43 -20.12 -6.71 15.29
CA ASN A 43 -19.65 -5.43 15.83
C ASN A 43 -18.59 -4.82 14.91
N CYS A 44 -18.74 -3.53 14.67
CA CYS A 44 -17.80 -2.73 13.89
C CYS A 44 -16.45 -2.65 14.62
N TYR A 45 -15.35 -2.91 13.93
CA TYR A 45 -14.02 -2.88 14.55
C TYR A 45 -13.64 -1.53 15.19
N PRO A 46 -13.83 -0.36 14.52
CA PRO A 46 -13.46 0.94 15.10
C PRO A 46 -14.48 1.50 16.12
N CYS A 47 -15.79 1.48 15.82
CA CYS A 47 -16.80 2.14 16.67
C CYS A 47 -17.56 1.17 17.59
N ASN A 48 -17.33 -0.14 17.46
CA ASN A 48 -17.98 -1.20 18.22
C ASN A 48 -19.52 -1.27 18.12
N GLN A 49 -20.13 -0.53 17.20
CA GLN A 49 -21.58 -0.59 16.94
C GLN A 49 -21.96 -1.88 16.20
N SER A 50 -23.11 -2.45 16.54
CA SER A 50 -23.68 -3.61 15.84
C SER A 50 -24.19 -3.19 14.46
N TYR A 51 -23.87 -3.98 13.43
CA TYR A 51 -24.32 -3.75 12.06
C TYR A 51 -24.75 -5.07 11.39
N GLN A 52 -25.69 -4.94 10.44
CA GLN A 52 -26.23 -6.06 9.65
C GLN A 52 -25.93 -5.94 8.14
N TYR A 53 -25.29 -4.87 7.69
CA TYR A 53 -24.95 -4.68 6.27
C TYR A 53 -23.43 -4.58 6.13
N ALA A 54 -22.83 -5.52 5.41
CA ALA A 54 -21.41 -5.55 5.13
C ALA A 54 -21.08 -4.86 3.82
N HIS A 55 -20.08 -3.98 3.84
CA HIS A 55 -19.50 -3.36 2.65
C HIS A 55 -18.69 -4.40 1.84
N SER A 56 -18.75 -4.32 0.51
CA SER A 56 -18.03 -5.22 -0.42
C SER A 56 -16.54 -5.33 -0.12
N PHE A 57 -15.89 -4.18 0.11
CA PHE A 57 -14.48 -4.11 0.51
C PHE A 57 -14.24 -4.25 2.03
N TYR A 58 -14.99 -3.51 2.87
CA TYR A 58 -14.78 -3.43 4.32
C TYR A 58 -15.73 -4.33 5.12
N THR A 59 -15.48 -5.63 5.13
CA THR A 59 -16.35 -6.64 5.79
C THR A 59 -16.35 -6.63 7.32
N ARG A 60 -15.48 -5.83 7.95
CA ARG A 60 -15.36 -5.68 9.42
C ARG A 60 -15.79 -4.30 9.94
N LEU A 61 -16.33 -3.45 9.07
CA LEU A 61 -16.78 -2.10 9.40
C LEU A 61 -18.29 -2.01 9.15
N CYS A 62 -18.97 -1.19 9.95
CA CYS A 62 -20.33 -0.79 9.63
C CYS A 62 -20.34 0.12 8.38
N PRO A 63 -21.50 0.29 7.70
CA PRO A 63 -21.57 1.08 6.47
C PRO A 63 -21.00 2.49 6.58
N GLY A 64 -21.31 3.24 7.65
CA GLY A 64 -20.79 4.60 7.84
C GLY A 64 -19.27 4.64 8.01
N CYS A 65 -18.70 3.75 8.84
CA CYS A 65 -17.25 3.65 8.96
C CYS A 65 -16.59 3.18 7.67
N ALA A 66 -17.22 2.28 6.91
CA ALA A 66 -16.70 1.77 5.65
C ALA A 66 -16.61 2.90 4.61
N GLU A 67 -17.67 3.70 4.44
CA GLU A 67 -17.72 4.85 3.52
C GLU A 67 -16.62 5.87 3.84
N GLU A 68 -16.50 6.28 5.11
CA GLU A 68 -15.44 7.21 5.52
C GLU A 68 -14.02 6.69 5.25
N ASN A 69 -13.80 5.38 5.43
CA ASN A 69 -12.49 4.78 5.20
C ASN A 69 -12.20 4.61 3.70
N ASP A 70 -13.23 4.35 2.90
CA ASP A 70 -13.12 4.26 1.44
C ASP A 70 -12.76 5.62 0.84
N ASP A 71 -13.43 6.71 1.26
CA ASP A 71 -13.09 8.05 0.81
C ASP A 71 -11.64 8.45 1.18
N LYS A 72 -11.21 8.12 2.40
CA LYS A 72 -9.82 8.35 2.84
C LYS A 72 -8.81 7.49 2.07
N ARG A 73 -9.22 6.32 1.57
CA ARG A 73 -8.36 5.43 0.77
C ARG A 73 -7.93 6.10 -0.53
N PHE A 74 -8.84 6.78 -1.21
CA PHE A 74 -8.60 7.43 -2.50
C PHE A 74 -8.17 8.89 -2.40
N LEU A 75 -8.20 9.48 -1.20
CA LEU A 75 -7.72 10.84 -0.98
C LEU A 75 -6.24 11.00 -1.38
N ALA A 76 -5.95 11.94 -2.27
CA ALA A 76 -4.59 12.32 -2.63
C ALA A 76 -4.14 13.54 -1.81
N ALA A 77 -2.86 13.59 -1.46
CA ALA A 77 -2.24 14.75 -0.83
C ALA A 77 -0.85 14.97 -1.42
N ASP A 78 -0.48 16.22 -1.67
CA ASP A 78 0.89 16.58 -2.00
C ASP A 78 1.72 16.67 -0.71
N LEU A 79 2.74 15.83 -0.62
CA LEU A 79 3.66 15.76 0.52
C LEU A 79 5.10 16.00 0.06
N SER A 80 5.28 16.65 -1.09
CA SER A 80 6.59 17.00 -1.65
C SER A 80 7.46 17.72 -0.62
N GLY A 81 8.73 17.30 -0.55
CA GLY A 81 9.71 17.87 0.37
C GLY A 81 9.62 17.37 1.82
N ARG A 82 8.65 16.54 2.17
CA ARG A 82 8.56 15.93 3.51
C ARG A 82 9.42 14.67 3.60
N ASN A 83 9.99 14.45 4.78
CA ASN A 83 10.72 13.22 5.12
C ASN A 83 9.80 12.32 5.96
N VAL A 84 9.63 11.06 5.54
CA VAL A 84 8.75 10.10 6.23
C VAL A 84 9.52 8.83 6.56
N ILE A 85 9.39 8.38 7.81
CA ILE A 85 9.84 7.05 8.24
C ILE A 85 8.62 6.14 8.34
N LEU A 86 8.63 5.04 7.60
CA LEU A 86 7.55 4.04 7.59
C LEU A 86 8.05 2.71 8.13
N THR A 87 7.42 2.20 9.19
CA THR A 87 7.68 0.84 9.67
C THR A 87 6.79 -0.17 8.97
N GLY A 88 7.31 -1.36 8.67
CA GLY A 88 6.53 -2.45 8.09
C GLY A 88 6.11 -2.25 6.63
N GLY A 89 6.87 -1.48 5.84
CA GLY A 89 6.54 -1.11 4.45
C GLY A 89 6.62 -2.21 3.39
N ARG A 90 7.04 -3.44 3.75
CA ARG A 90 7.33 -4.50 2.76
C ARG A 90 6.08 -5.18 2.16
N VAL A 91 5.00 -5.27 2.92
CA VAL A 91 3.85 -6.11 2.56
C VAL A 91 2.52 -5.48 2.98
N LYS A 92 1.43 -5.98 2.41
CA LYS A 92 0.05 -5.64 2.75
C LYS A 92 -0.16 -4.12 2.79
N VAL A 93 -0.84 -3.64 3.83
CA VAL A 93 -1.15 -2.21 4.02
C VAL A 93 0.11 -1.34 4.14
N GLY A 94 1.23 -1.87 4.61
CA GLY A 94 2.48 -1.12 4.70
C GLY A 94 3.04 -0.79 3.33
N PHE A 95 3.00 -1.76 2.41
CA PHE A 95 3.42 -1.56 1.02
C PHE A 95 2.49 -0.58 0.28
N ALA A 96 1.18 -0.73 0.43
CA ALA A 96 0.20 0.20 -0.13
C ALA A 96 0.43 1.65 0.35
N LYS A 97 0.70 1.82 1.66
CA LYS A 97 1.04 3.13 2.25
C LYS A 97 2.35 3.67 1.71
N ALA A 98 3.37 2.84 1.57
CA ALA A 98 4.66 3.23 0.99
C ALA A 98 4.47 3.78 -0.43
N LEU A 99 3.74 3.05 -1.28
CA LEU A 99 3.43 3.49 -2.64
C LEU A 99 2.66 4.81 -2.66
N LYS A 100 1.61 4.95 -1.84
CA LYS A 100 0.84 6.19 -1.74
C LYS A 100 1.71 7.37 -1.35
N LEU A 101 2.57 7.21 -0.35
CA LEU A 101 3.51 8.23 0.11
C LEU A 101 4.53 8.60 -0.98
N LEU A 102 5.11 7.61 -1.66
CA LEU A 102 6.05 7.85 -2.77
C LEU A 102 5.39 8.61 -3.92
N ARG A 103 4.15 8.27 -4.26
CA ARG A 103 3.34 8.98 -5.28
C ARG A 103 3.02 10.42 -4.85
N SER A 104 2.91 10.68 -3.55
CA SER A 104 2.76 12.02 -2.97
C SER A 104 4.06 12.84 -2.92
N GLY A 105 5.19 12.34 -3.45
CA GLY A 105 6.43 13.11 -3.56
C GLY A 105 7.31 13.16 -2.30
N VAL A 106 7.07 12.29 -1.30
CA VAL A 106 7.89 12.29 -0.07
C VAL A 106 9.27 11.67 -0.27
N ASN A 107 10.21 12.04 0.59
CA ASN A 107 11.43 11.26 0.80
C ASN A 107 11.11 10.15 1.82
N LEU A 108 10.93 8.91 1.35
CA LEU A 108 10.51 7.78 2.19
C LEU A 108 11.71 6.92 2.60
N VAL A 109 11.85 6.71 3.90
CA VAL A 109 12.69 5.64 4.47
C VAL A 109 11.75 4.63 5.09
N TYR A 110 11.89 3.34 4.75
CA TYR A 110 11.12 2.30 5.43
C TYR A 110 12.02 1.30 6.15
N LEU A 111 11.56 0.91 7.34
CA LEU A 111 12.23 -0.08 8.19
C LEU A 111 11.68 -1.46 7.89
N ASN A 112 12.62 -2.37 7.75
CA ASN A 112 12.37 -3.77 7.56
C ASN A 112 12.54 -4.51 8.89
N GLY A 113 11.78 -5.59 9.09
CA GLY A 113 12.08 -6.54 10.16
C GLY A 113 13.51 -7.06 10.01
N ASP A 114 14.15 -7.30 11.15
CA ASP A 114 15.57 -7.62 11.27
C ASP A 114 16.00 -8.70 10.28
N HIS A 115 17.09 -8.43 9.57
CA HIS A 115 17.77 -9.46 8.80
C HIS A 115 18.70 -10.20 9.77
N SER A 116 18.42 -11.46 10.08
CA SER A 116 19.41 -12.32 10.74
C SER A 116 20.46 -12.69 9.70
N ASN A 117 21.69 -12.20 9.86
CA ASN A 117 22.83 -12.74 9.13
C ASN A 117 23.08 -14.18 9.60
N ASN A 118 23.63 -15.07 8.75
CA ASN A 118 24.09 -16.42 9.11
C ASN A 118 25.04 -16.48 10.33
N ASN A 119 25.50 -15.32 10.82
CA ASN A 119 26.30 -15.16 12.03
C ASN A 119 25.50 -14.72 13.29
N GLY A 120 24.17 -14.82 13.29
CA GLY A 120 23.32 -14.55 14.46
C GLY A 120 23.23 -13.07 14.89
N LYS A 121 23.80 -12.13 14.13
CA LYS A 121 23.70 -10.69 14.38
C LYS A 121 22.49 -10.13 13.64
N THR A 122 21.54 -9.57 14.38
CA THR A 122 20.40 -8.83 13.84
C THR A 122 20.79 -7.37 13.61
N HIS A 123 20.58 -6.87 12.39
CA HIS A 123 20.72 -5.45 12.08
C HIS A 123 19.43 -4.93 11.42
N PRO A 124 18.93 -3.74 11.81
CA PRO A 124 17.81 -3.13 11.14
C PRO A 124 18.20 -2.75 9.71
N ALA A 125 17.60 -3.38 8.71
CA ALA A 125 17.86 -3.06 7.32
C ALA A 125 17.04 -1.81 6.93
N MET A 126 17.66 -0.63 6.99
CA MET A 126 17.09 0.61 6.48
C MET A 126 17.18 0.65 4.95
N MET A 127 16.04 0.82 4.28
CA MET A 127 16.00 1.05 2.83
C MET A 127 15.44 2.45 2.57
N SER A 128 16.26 3.31 1.97
CA SER A 128 15.89 4.66 1.55
C SER A 128 15.50 4.62 0.08
N CYS A 129 14.30 5.08 -0.25
CA CYS A 129 13.83 5.13 -1.63
C CYS A 129 13.42 6.57 -1.95
N ARG A 130 14.06 7.15 -2.97
CA ARG A 130 13.74 8.48 -3.49
C ARG A 130 13.32 8.31 -4.94
N PHE A 131 12.12 8.76 -5.30
CA PHE A 131 11.67 8.88 -6.69
C PHE A 131 12.45 10.05 -7.36
N LYS A 132 13.78 9.93 -7.46
CA LYS A 132 14.55 10.69 -8.43
C LYS A 132 14.85 9.70 -9.55
N SER A 133 14.08 9.81 -10.62
CA SER A 133 14.35 9.29 -11.97
C SER A 133 15.47 8.24 -12.02
N CYS A 134 15.11 6.95 -11.87
CA CYS A 134 15.92 5.86 -12.37
C CYS A 134 15.91 5.88 -13.90
#